data_AF-Q9V0G4-F1
#
_entry.id   AF-Q9V0G4-F1
#
_cell.length_a   1.000
_cell.length_b   1.000
_cell.length_c   1.000
_cell.angle_alpha   90.00
_cell.angle_beta   90.00
_cell.angle_gamma   90.00
#
_symmetry.space_group_name_H-M   'P 1'
#
loop_
_entity.id
_entity.type
_entity.pdbx_description
1 polymer ?
#
loop_
_entity_poly.entity_id
_entity_poly.type
_entity_poly.pdbx_seq_one_letter_code
_entity_poly.pdbx_strand_id
1 'polypeptide(L)'
;MRNPFERMPTVLTADELIDKAFRRAERAASAFKPRGDKVKKARQREELRIRTVSNVVRDNLRKVLERTPGLSTLPKFYQELVDVLVDRDTFHKAMAGIDWAIRIVRELEERYVERIRYSKDPNEMAELRRQFYGRVASVLRDIDDRLRYLNKAREVLKDLPVVDLETPTVVIAGHPNVGKSTLLKALTTAKPEIASYPFTTRGINVGQFEDGYFRYQVIDTPGLLDRPLSERNEIEKQAILALKYLGNLIIYIFDPSEYCGFPLEEQIHLFNEIYEEFKDMPFLVVINKIDVAEEDKIRIVEELVKEKGIKFLKISALKGEGVDKVREEITKTLRPLAEKIAKEKIEEELRRYRRPF
;
A
#
# COMPACT_ATOMS: atom_id res chain seq x y z
N MET A 1 6.55 11.68 1.46
CA MET A 1 5.88 10.58 0.70
C MET A 1 4.39 10.62 1.00
N ARG A 2 3.54 9.91 0.24
CA ARG A 2 2.09 9.86 0.50
C ARG A 2 1.58 8.43 0.32
N ASN A 3 0.55 8.08 1.07
CA ASN A 3 -0.15 6.82 0.90
C ASN A 3 -0.76 6.75 -0.53
N PRO A 4 -0.51 5.69 -1.33
CA PRO A 4 -1.04 5.58 -2.68
C PRO A 4 -2.57 5.65 -2.79
N PHE A 5 -3.28 5.25 -1.73
CA PHE A 5 -4.74 5.21 -1.66
C PHE A 5 -5.36 6.45 -1.00
N GLU A 6 -4.56 7.47 -0.64
CA GLU A 6 -5.04 8.73 -0.05
C GLU A 6 -6.15 9.38 -0.90
N ARG A 7 -6.06 9.23 -2.22
CA ARG A 7 -7.03 9.81 -3.18
C ARG A 7 -8.26 8.95 -3.41
N MET A 8 -8.29 7.71 -2.92
CA MET A 8 -9.42 6.80 -3.07
C MET A 8 -10.67 7.41 -2.41
N PRO A 9 -11.75 7.66 -3.19
CA PRO A 9 -12.94 8.30 -2.66
C PRO A 9 -13.74 7.33 -1.80
N THR A 10 -14.56 7.86 -0.90
CA THR A 10 -15.63 7.08 -0.26
C THR A 10 -16.52 6.47 -1.34
N VAL A 11 -16.82 5.18 -1.21
CA VAL A 11 -17.66 4.44 -2.14
C VAL A 11 -19.08 4.42 -1.59
N LEU A 12 -20.02 4.97 -2.36
CA LEU A 12 -21.44 4.93 -1.99
C LEU A 12 -21.98 3.50 -2.10
N THR A 13 -22.87 3.12 -1.20
CA THR A 13 -23.67 1.90 -1.33
C THR A 13 -24.63 2.01 -2.51
N ALA A 14 -25.19 0.87 -2.93
CA ALA A 14 -26.17 0.82 -4.00
C ALA A 14 -27.38 1.73 -3.71
N ASP A 15 -27.96 1.65 -2.52
CA ASP A 15 -29.14 2.44 -2.16
C ASP A 15 -28.83 3.94 -2.11
N GLU A 16 -27.69 4.34 -1.53
CA GLU A 16 -27.27 5.75 -1.52
C GLU A 16 -27.09 6.30 -2.95
N LEU A 17 -26.53 5.49 -3.84
CA LEU A 17 -26.29 5.87 -5.24
C LEU A 17 -27.61 5.92 -6.04
N ILE A 18 -28.52 4.97 -5.82
CA ILE A 18 -29.87 4.96 -6.39
C ILE A 18 -30.61 6.23 -5.97
N ASP A 19 -30.66 6.51 -4.67
CA ASP A 19 -31.34 7.68 -4.12
C ASP A 19 -30.75 8.98 -4.64
N LYS A 20 -29.43 9.06 -4.76
CA LYS A 20 -28.73 10.22 -5.31
C LYS A 20 -29.10 10.42 -6.79
N ALA A 21 -29.09 9.37 -7.58
CA ALA A 21 -29.41 9.42 -9.00
C ALA A 21 -30.87 9.81 -9.25
N PHE A 22 -31.81 9.19 -8.53
CA PHE A 22 -33.24 9.43 -8.72
C PHE A 22 -33.65 10.83 -8.28
N ARG A 23 -33.16 11.29 -7.11
CA ARG A 23 -33.39 12.67 -6.65
C ARG A 23 -32.83 13.70 -7.63
N ARG A 24 -31.64 13.45 -8.21
CA ARG A 24 -31.03 14.36 -9.19
C ARG A 24 -31.85 14.42 -10.48
N ALA A 25 -32.34 13.27 -10.96
CA ALA A 25 -33.18 13.19 -12.15
C ALA A 25 -34.53 13.88 -11.97
N GLU A 26 -35.15 13.75 -10.79
CA GLU A 26 -36.40 14.44 -10.45
C GLU A 26 -36.23 15.96 -10.44
N ARG A 27 -35.17 16.46 -9.81
CA ARG A 27 -34.83 17.90 -9.82
C ARG A 27 -34.52 18.42 -11.22
N ALA A 28 -33.76 17.67 -12.02
CA ALA A 28 -33.45 18.07 -13.39
C ALA A 28 -34.71 18.15 -14.27
N ALA A 29 -35.61 17.17 -14.16
CA ALA A 29 -36.83 17.13 -14.96
C ALA A 29 -37.87 18.17 -14.57
N SER A 30 -37.97 18.53 -13.28
CA SER A 30 -38.87 19.58 -12.79
C SER A 30 -38.43 20.98 -13.22
N ALA A 31 -37.12 21.25 -13.21
CA ALA A 31 -36.56 22.52 -13.68
C ALA A 31 -36.56 22.67 -15.22
N PHE A 32 -36.70 21.56 -15.95
CA PHE A 32 -36.61 21.56 -17.40
C PHE A 32 -37.89 22.08 -18.08
N LYS A 33 -37.71 22.99 -19.05
CA LYS A 33 -38.77 23.62 -19.85
C LYS A 33 -38.81 23.04 -21.27
N PRO A 34 -39.49 21.90 -21.51
CA PRO A 34 -39.51 21.24 -22.82
C PRO A 34 -40.33 22.03 -23.85
N ARG A 35 -39.98 21.87 -25.14
CA ARG A 35 -40.65 22.54 -26.27
C ARG A 35 -41.40 21.56 -27.16
N GLY A 36 -42.52 21.99 -27.72
CA GLY A 36 -43.35 21.21 -28.64
C GLY A 36 -44.72 20.83 -28.08
N ASP A 37 -45.34 19.85 -28.73
CA ASP A 37 -46.63 19.28 -28.32
C ASP A 37 -46.50 18.44 -27.02
N LYS A 38 -47.64 17.96 -26.51
CA LYS A 38 -47.69 17.20 -25.25
C LYS A 38 -46.80 15.95 -25.29
N VAL A 39 -46.80 15.23 -26.40
CA VAL A 39 -46.03 13.99 -26.58
C VAL A 39 -44.53 14.28 -26.64
N LYS A 40 -44.10 15.27 -27.43
CA LYS A 40 -42.70 15.68 -27.53
C LYS A 40 -42.18 16.21 -26.19
N LYS A 41 -43.00 16.95 -25.43
CA LYS A 41 -42.64 17.42 -24.09
C LYS A 41 -42.47 16.28 -23.09
N ALA A 42 -43.36 15.29 -23.11
CA ALA A 42 -43.23 14.08 -22.28
C ALA A 42 -41.95 13.32 -22.63
N ARG A 43 -41.73 13.03 -23.92
CA ARG A 43 -40.53 12.36 -24.43
C ARG A 43 -39.24 13.03 -23.95
N GLN A 44 -39.11 14.35 -24.13
CA GLN A 44 -37.91 15.07 -23.72
C GLN A 44 -37.66 14.99 -22.20
N ARG A 45 -38.71 15.01 -21.38
CA ARG A 45 -38.59 14.85 -19.92
C ARG A 45 -38.16 13.44 -19.52
N GLU A 46 -38.75 12.41 -20.13
CA GLU A 46 -38.39 11.03 -19.82
C GLU A 46 -36.97 10.69 -20.30
N GLU A 47 -36.56 11.15 -21.49
CA GLU A 47 -35.17 11.04 -21.96
C GLU A 47 -34.20 11.74 -21.00
N LEU A 48 -34.51 12.97 -20.56
CA LEU A 48 -33.68 13.71 -19.60
C LEU A 48 -33.52 12.94 -18.29
N ARG A 49 -34.60 12.34 -17.77
CA ARG A 49 -34.56 11.53 -16.54
C ARG A 49 -33.65 10.32 -16.68
N ILE A 50 -33.76 9.58 -17.78
CA ILE A 50 -32.91 8.40 -18.04
C ILE A 50 -31.44 8.79 -18.13
N ARG A 51 -31.11 9.81 -18.94
CA ARG A 51 -29.74 10.29 -19.10
C ARG A 51 -29.16 10.81 -17.78
N THR A 52 -29.96 11.52 -16.99
CA THR A 52 -29.51 12.05 -15.69
C THR A 52 -29.17 10.92 -14.71
N VAL A 53 -30.02 9.89 -14.61
CA VAL A 53 -29.73 8.72 -13.77
C VAL A 53 -28.45 8.01 -14.26
N SER A 54 -28.35 7.72 -15.56
CA SER A 54 -27.17 7.08 -16.15
C SER A 54 -25.89 7.84 -15.83
N ASN A 55 -25.86 9.15 -16.08
CA ASN A 55 -24.69 9.98 -15.83
C ASN A 55 -24.33 10.03 -14.34
N VAL A 56 -25.30 10.25 -13.45
CA VAL A 56 -25.01 10.31 -12.00
C VAL A 56 -24.42 9.00 -11.51
N VAL A 57 -24.98 7.85 -11.92
CA VAL A 57 -24.45 6.54 -11.54
C VAL A 57 -23.04 6.35 -12.07
N ARG A 58 -22.85 6.51 -13.39
CA ARG A 58 -21.57 6.28 -14.06
C ARG A 58 -20.47 7.21 -13.58
N ASP A 59 -20.77 8.48 -13.33
CA ASP A 59 -19.78 9.46 -12.86
C ASP A 59 -19.29 9.15 -11.44
N ASN A 60 -20.19 8.71 -10.54
CA ASN A 60 -19.79 8.34 -9.17
C ASN A 60 -18.95 7.05 -9.18
N LEU A 61 -19.36 6.05 -9.96
CA LEU A 61 -18.63 4.78 -10.10
C LEU A 61 -17.28 4.98 -10.79
N ARG A 62 -17.23 5.75 -11.89
CA ARG A 62 -15.99 6.05 -12.62
C ARG A 62 -14.99 6.80 -11.76
N LYS A 63 -15.46 7.71 -10.90
CA LYS A 63 -14.59 8.41 -9.95
C LYS A 63 -13.85 7.45 -9.02
N VAL A 64 -14.44 6.30 -8.66
CA VAL A 64 -13.75 5.26 -7.88
C VAL A 64 -12.63 4.65 -8.70
N LEU A 65 -12.90 4.26 -9.96
CA LEU A 65 -11.90 3.68 -10.87
C LEU A 65 -10.73 4.64 -11.15
N GLU A 66 -11.02 5.92 -11.39
CA GLU A 66 -10.00 6.91 -11.77
C GLU A 66 -9.10 7.36 -10.62
N ARG A 67 -9.63 7.37 -9.39
CA ARG A 67 -8.90 7.88 -8.22
C ARG A 67 -8.26 6.80 -7.36
N THR A 68 -8.53 5.54 -7.68
CA THR A 68 -7.89 4.40 -7.03
C THR A 68 -6.68 3.98 -7.88
N PRO A 69 -5.48 3.86 -7.31
CA PRO A 69 -4.32 3.44 -8.08
C PRO A 69 -4.51 2.02 -8.60
N GLY A 70 -4.06 1.76 -9.83
CA GLY A 70 -4.05 0.39 -10.37
C GLY A 70 -3.02 -0.45 -9.61
N LEU A 71 -3.42 -1.59 -9.05
CA LEU A 71 -2.52 -2.39 -8.20
C LEU A 71 -1.22 -2.80 -8.91
N SER A 72 -1.29 -3.14 -10.20
CA SER A 72 -0.10 -3.47 -11.02
C SER A 72 0.87 -2.30 -11.21
N THR A 73 0.42 -1.06 -11.01
CA THR A 73 1.25 0.15 -11.12
C THR A 73 1.93 0.51 -9.81
N LEU A 74 1.53 -0.13 -8.70
CA LEU A 74 2.15 0.10 -7.40
C LEU A 74 3.53 -0.59 -7.33
N PRO A 75 4.47 -0.05 -6.56
CA PRO A 75 5.67 -0.78 -6.17
C PRO A 75 5.34 -2.13 -5.51
N LYS A 76 6.18 -3.15 -5.74
CA LYS A 76 5.95 -4.52 -5.23
C LYS A 76 5.69 -4.57 -3.73
N PHE A 77 6.40 -3.75 -2.95
CA PHE A 77 6.16 -3.58 -1.52
C PHE A 77 4.69 -3.31 -1.19
N TYR A 78 4.08 -2.30 -1.84
CA TYR A 78 2.66 -1.99 -1.62
C TYR A 78 1.74 -3.05 -2.22
N GLN A 79 2.12 -3.72 -3.31
CA GLN A 79 1.30 -4.81 -3.86
C GLN A 79 1.15 -5.96 -2.87
N GLU A 80 2.23 -6.36 -2.21
CA GLU A 80 2.19 -7.41 -1.18
C GLU A 80 1.36 -6.98 0.03
N LEU A 81 1.55 -5.75 0.51
CA LEU A 81 0.77 -5.27 1.66
C LEU A 81 -0.73 -5.13 1.33
N VAL A 82 -1.08 -4.73 0.11
CA VAL A 82 -2.48 -4.71 -0.34
C VAL A 82 -3.06 -6.13 -0.36
N ASP A 83 -2.30 -7.11 -0.85
CA ASP A 83 -2.74 -8.51 -0.89
C ASP A 83 -3.01 -9.05 0.52
N VAL A 84 -2.07 -8.80 1.43
CA VAL A 84 -2.18 -9.16 2.86
C VAL A 84 -3.39 -8.52 3.54
N LEU A 85 -3.65 -7.24 3.28
CA LEU A 85 -4.65 -6.48 4.03
C LEU A 85 -6.07 -6.63 3.50
N VAL A 86 -6.23 -6.75 2.18
CA VAL A 86 -7.55 -6.72 1.55
C VAL A 86 -7.78 -7.82 0.52
N ASP A 87 -6.82 -8.71 0.28
CA ASP A 87 -6.82 -9.72 -0.80
C ASP A 87 -6.85 -9.06 -2.19
N ARG A 88 -5.75 -9.19 -2.94
CA ARG A 88 -5.56 -8.49 -4.22
C ARG A 88 -6.57 -8.93 -5.28
N ASP A 89 -6.91 -10.22 -5.30
CA ASP A 89 -7.86 -10.79 -6.26
C ASP A 89 -9.28 -10.28 -5.99
N THR A 90 -9.71 -10.27 -4.74
CA THR A 90 -10.99 -9.70 -4.31
C THR A 90 -11.06 -8.21 -4.63
N PHE A 91 -9.98 -7.46 -4.39
CA PHE A 91 -9.91 -6.04 -4.75
C PHE A 91 -10.07 -5.84 -6.26
N HIS A 92 -9.35 -6.62 -7.06
CA HIS A 92 -9.44 -6.56 -8.51
C HIS A 92 -10.86 -6.90 -9.02
N LYS A 93 -11.45 -7.99 -8.52
CA LYS A 93 -12.82 -8.41 -8.86
C LYS A 93 -13.86 -7.37 -8.47
N ALA A 94 -13.68 -6.70 -7.33
CA ALA A 94 -14.57 -5.63 -6.90
C ALA A 94 -14.51 -4.42 -7.84
N MET A 95 -13.29 -3.99 -8.22
CA MET A 95 -13.09 -2.91 -9.19
C MET A 95 -13.63 -3.27 -10.59
N ALA A 96 -13.44 -4.52 -11.04
CA ALA A 96 -14.02 -5.02 -12.29
C ALA A 96 -15.55 -5.03 -12.26
N GLY A 97 -16.16 -5.32 -11.11
CA GLY A 97 -17.61 -5.22 -10.92
C GLY A 97 -18.14 -3.79 -11.12
N ILE A 98 -17.38 -2.77 -10.67
CA ILE A 98 -17.71 -1.36 -10.91
C ILE A 98 -17.67 -1.05 -12.42
N ASP A 99 -16.60 -1.45 -13.12
CA ASP A 99 -16.46 -1.22 -14.55
C ASP A 99 -17.60 -1.88 -15.36
N TRP A 100 -17.93 -3.13 -15.01
CA TRP A 100 -19.09 -3.83 -15.56
C TRP A 100 -20.38 -3.03 -15.38
N ALA A 101 -20.68 -2.55 -14.16
CA ALA A 101 -21.89 -1.79 -13.90
C ALA A 101 -21.95 -0.49 -14.71
N ILE A 102 -20.83 0.23 -14.86
CA ILE A 102 -20.74 1.44 -15.70
C ILE A 102 -21.12 1.13 -17.14
N ARG A 103 -20.62 0.01 -17.68
CA ARG A 103 -20.92 -0.42 -19.05
C ARG A 103 -22.39 -0.82 -19.22
N ILE A 104 -22.92 -1.66 -18.32
CA ILE A 104 -24.32 -2.10 -18.39
C ILE A 104 -25.30 -0.91 -18.26
N VAL A 105 -25.05 0.02 -17.34
CA VAL A 105 -25.89 1.23 -17.20
C VAL A 105 -25.88 2.05 -18.48
N ARG A 106 -24.74 2.15 -19.17
CA ARG A 106 -24.64 2.84 -20.47
C ARG A 106 -25.44 2.14 -21.56
N GLU A 107 -25.31 0.82 -21.69
CA GLU A 107 -26.07 0.02 -22.67
C GLU A 107 -27.59 0.13 -22.41
N LEU A 108 -28.01 0.15 -21.14
CA LEU A 108 -29.40 0.37 -20.75
C LEU A 108 -29.88 1.79 -21.12
N GLU A 109 -29.07 2.82 -20.88
CA GLU A 109 -29.38 4.20 -21.26
C GLU A 109 -29.67 4.30 -22.76
N GLU A 110 -28.76 3.79 -23.60
CA GLU A 110 -28.87 3.85 -25.06
C GLU A 110 -30.13 3.13 -25.55
N ARG A 111 -30.36 1.90 -25.07
CA ARG A 111 -31.54 1.10 -25.42
C ARG A 111 -32.85 1.77 -25.04
N TYR A 112 -32.96 2.30 -23.82
CA TYR A 112 -34.23 2.87 -23.36
C TYR A 112 -34.49 4.27 -23.92
N VAL A 113 -33.45 5.08 -24.14
CA VAL A 113 -33.58 6.37 -24.85
C VAL A 113 -34.06 6.14 -26.29
N GLU A 114 -33.53 5.13 -26.98
CA GLU A 114 -33.99 4.78 -28.33
C GLU A 114 -35.48 4.39 -28.34
N ARG A 115 -35.92 3.49 -27.43
CA ARG A 115 -37.33 3.08 -27.34
C ARG A 115 -38.26 4.26 -27.06
N ILE A 116 -37.88 5.16 -26.14
CA ILE A 116 -38.66 6.37 -25.83
C ILE A 116 -38.71 7.32 -27.03
N ARG A 117 -37.63 7.42 -27.81
CA ARG A 117 -37.57 8.27 -28.99
C ARG A 117 -38.62 7.90 -30.03
N TYR A 118 -38.85 6.60 -30.22
CA TYR A 118 -39.81 6.07 -31.20
C TYR A 118 -41.25 5.93 -30.67
N SER A 119 -41.45 5.91 -29.35
CA SER A 119 -42.79 5.88 -28.76
C SER A 119 -43.59 7.15 -29.08
N LYS A 120 -44.91 6.99 -29.28
CA LYS A 120 -45.88 8.08 -29.45
C LYS A 120 -46.85 8.19 -28.27
N ASP A 121 -46.81 7.25 -27.33
CA ASP A 121 -47.69 7.22 -26.15
C ASP A 121 -46.94 7.69 -24.89
N PRO A 122 -47.35 8.79 -24.24
CA PRO A 122 -46.78 9.24 -22.98
C PRO A 122 -46.82 8.19 -21.85
N ASN A 123 -47.83 7.30 -21.82
CA ASN A 123 -47.92 6.27 -20.79
C ASN A 123 -46.84 5.20 -20.99
N GLU A 124 -46.67 4.72 -22.23
CA GLU A 124 -45.58 3.82 -22.62
C GLU A 124 -44.21 4.43 -22.26
N MET A 125 -43.97 5.72 -22.55
CA MET A 125 -42.72 6.41 -22.18
C MET A 125 -42.45 6.37 -20.67
N ALA A 126 -43.48 6.61 -19.85
CA ALA A 126 -43.37 6.58 -18.40
C ALA A 126 -43.11 5.17 -17.86
N GLU A 127 -43.68 4.15 -18.51
CA GLU A 127 -43.43 2.74 -18.21
C GLU A 127 -41.99 2.35 -18.57
N LEU A 128 -41.51 2.72 -19.76
CA LEU A 128 -40.14 2.50 -20.20
C LEU A 128 -39.12 3.11 -19.22
N ARG A 129 -39.36 4.35 -18.76
CA ARG A 129 -38.53 4.95 -17.70
C ARG A 129 -38.57 4.11 -16.41
N ARG A 130 -39.75 3.67 -15.95
CA ARG A 130 -39.87 2.87 -14.72
C ARG A 130 -39.09 1.55 -14.84
N GLN A 131 -39.17 0.89 -15.99
CA GLN A 131 -38.39 -0.31 -16.28
C GLN A 131 -36.88 -0.02 -16.25
N PHE A 132 -36.42 1.07 -16.88
CA PHE A 132 -35.02 1.49 -16.82
C PHE A 132 -34.56 1.72 -15.37
N TYR A 133 -35.36 2.42 -14.56
CA TYR A 133 -35.04 2.68 -13.14
C TYR A 133 -34.89 1.38 -12.37
N GLY A 134 -35.82 0.44 -12.55
CA GLY A 134 -35.75 -0.89 -11.93
C GLY A 134 -34.49 -1.67 -12.34
N ARG A 135 -34.12 -1.63 -13.62
CA ARG A 135 -32.91 -2.32 -14.11
C ARG A 135 -31.63 -1.70 -13.59
N VAL A 136 -31.50 -0.37 -13.56
CA VAL A 136 -30.35 0.30 -12.96
C VAL A 136 -30.23 -0.02 -11.47
N ALA A 137 -31.34 -0.01 -10.73
CA ALA A 137 -31.35 -0.39 -9.32
C ALA A 137 -30.91 -1.84 -9.13
N SER A 138 -31.35 -2.76 -9.99
CA SER A 138 -30.91 -4.17 -9.98
C SER A 138 -29.40 -4.28 -10.19
N VAL A 139 -28.85 -3.65 -11.24
CA VAL A 139 -27.41 -3.65 -11.55
C VAL A 139 -26.58 -3.13 -10.38
N LEU A 140 -27.05 -2.08 -9.70
CA LEU A 140 -26.35 -1.54 -8.54
C LEU A 140 -26.41 -2.48 -7.33
N ARG A 141 -27.55 -3.15 -7.10
CA ARG A 141 -27.68 -4.15 -6.03
C ARG A 141 -26.81 -5.38 -6.28
N ASP A 142 -26.64 -5.80 -7.54
CA ASP A 142 -25.77 -6.92 -7.92
C ASP A 142 -24.30 -6.69 -7.53
N ILE A 143 -23.89 -5.42 -7.36
CA ILE A 143 -22.54 -5.05 -6.93
C ILE A 143 -22.47 -4.43 -5.54
N ASP A 144 -23.56 -4.40 -4.75
CA ASP A 144 -23.58 -3.68 -3.47
C ASP A 144 -22.55 -4.25 -2.48
N ASP A 145 -22.40 -5.57 -2.42
CA ASP A 145 -21.38 -6.22 -1.59
C ASP A 145 -19.96 -5.80 -1.99
N ARG A 146 -19.71 -5.61 -3.29
CA ARG A 146 -18.42 -5.12 -3.81
C ARG A 146 -18.18 -3.66 -3.43
N LEU A 147 -19.22 -2.81 -3.52
CA LEU A 147 -19.16 -1.40 -3.10
C LEU A 147 -18.86 -1.30 -1.60
N ARG A 148 -19.53 -2.10 -0.77
CA ARG A 148 -19.30 -2.17 0.68
C ARG A 148 -17.91 -2.68 1.00
N TYR A 149 -17.47 -3.74 0.34
CA TYR A 149 -16.11 -4.26 0.48
C TYR A 149 -15.08 -3.19 0.14
N LEU A 150 -15.20 -2.48 -1.00
CA LEU A 150 -14.25 -1.43 -1.38
C LEU A 150 -14.21 -0.29 -0.36
N ASN A 151 -15.35 0.04 0.24
CA ASN A 151 -15.38 1.05 1.28
C ASN A 151 -14.67 0.59 2.57
N LYS A 152 -14.80 -0.70 2.95
CA LYS A 152 -14.04 -1.29 4.06
C LYS A 152 -12.54 -1.37 3.73
N ALA A 153 -12.19 -1.85 2.55
CA ALA A 153 -10.82 -1.94 2.05
C ALA A 153 -10.15 -0.57 2.07
N ARG A 154 -10.86 0.48 1.64
CA ARG A 154 -10.39 1.86 1.73
C ARG A 154 -9.99 2.26 3.15
N GLU A 155 -10.80 1.93 4.16
CA GLU A 155 -10.48 2.28 5.55
C GLU A 155 -9.21 1.57 6.04
N VAL A 156 -9.05 0.28 5.71
CA VAL A 156 -7.84 -0.48 6.05
C VAL A 156 -6.60 0.06 5.32
N LEU A 157 -6.73 0.37 4.02
CA LEU A 157 -5.61 0.82 3.19
C LEU A 157 -5.11 2.23 3.53
N LYS A 158 -5.85 3.03 4.33
CA LYS A 158 -5.36 4.32 4.85
C LYS A 158 -4.15 4.16 5.77
N ASP A 159 -4.06 3.02 6.46
CA ASP A 159 -3.01 2.75 7.43
C ASP A 159 -1.77 2.07 6.82
N LEU A 160 -1.68 2.01 5.48
CA LEU A 160 -0.47 1.54 4.81
C LEU A 160 0.76 2.37 5.24
N PRO A 161 1.92 1.72 5.41
CA PRO A 161 3.16 2.38 5.79
C PRO A 161 3.53 3.48 4.80
N VAL A 162 3.74 4.70 5.29
CA VAL A 162 4.26 5.80 4.48
C VAL A 162 5.79 5.78 4.56
N VAL A 163 6.41 5.05 3.64
CA VAL A 163 7.88 4.88 3.56
C VAL A 163 8.44 5.40 2.24
N ASP A 164 9.76 5.59 2.21
CA ASP A 164 10.47 6.03 1.02
C ASP A 164 10.92 4.81 0.24
N LEU A 165 10.40 4.65 -0.98
CA LEU A 165 10.75 3.52 -1.84
C LEU A 165 11.87 3.86 -2.82
N GLU A 166 12.27 5.13 -2.88
CA GLU A 166 13.36 5.62 -3.73
C GLU A 166 14.64 5.86 -2.92
N THR A 167 14.65 5.61 -1.62
CA THR A 167 15.84 5.77 -0.79
C THR A 167 16.40 4.39 -0.41
N PRO A 168 17.70 4.12 -0.60
CA PRO A 168 18.31 2.88 -0.13
C PRO A 168 18.01 2.63 1.35
N THR A 169 17.42 1.47 1.65
CA THR A 169 16.85 1.19 2.96
C THR A 169 17.58 0.06 3.68
N VAL A 170 17.95 0.29 4.93
CA VAL A 170 18.51 -0.68 5.86
C VAL A 170 17.42 -1.19 6.78
N VAL A 171 17.28 -2.50 6.89
CA VAL A 171 16.32 -3.16 7.78
C VAL A 171 17.05 -3.74 8.98
N ILE A 172 16.71 -3.30 10.18
CA ILE A 172 17.31 -3.82 11.42
C ILE A 172 16.46 -4.97 11.96
N ALA A 173 17.10 -6.11 12.18
CA ALA A 173 16.53 -7.35 12.69
C ALA A 173 17.28 -7.87 13.93
N GLY A 174 16.65 -8.79 14.66
CA GLY A 174 17.18 -9.40 15.88
C GLY A 174 16.15 -9.37 17.01
N HIS A 175 16.40 -10.13 18.07
CA HIS A 175 15.47 -10.28 19.20
C HIS A 175 15.07 -8.95 19.87
N PRO A 176 14.00 -8.91 20.68
CA PRO A 176 13.67 -7.74 21.51
C PRO A 176 14.87 -7.37 22.38
N ASN A 177 15.02 -6.08 22.70
CA ASN A 177 16.03 -5.56 23.64
C ASN A 177 17.51 -5.80 23.30
N VAL A 178 17.85 -6.36 22.13
CA VAL A 178 19.24 -6.49 21.64
C VAL A 178 19.88 -5.15 21.27
N GLY A 179 19.08 -4.08 21.16
CA GLY A 179 19.54 -2.72 20.87
C GLY A 179 19.15 -2.17 19.49
N LYS A 180 18.17 -2.76 18.79
CA LYS A 180 17.71 -2.32 17.47
C LYS A 180 17.38 -0.82 17.40
N SER A 181 16.45 -0.36 18.25
CA SER A 181 16.04 1.05 18.27
C SER A 181 17.15 1.98 18.77
N THR A 182 18.07 1.49 19.60
CA THR A 182 19.25 2.24 20.06
C THR A 182 20.22 2.47 18.91
N LEU A 183 20.52 1.41 18.14
CA LEU A 183 21.36 1.52 16.94
C LEU A 183 20.71 2.43 15.90
N LEU A 184 19.40 2.30 15.66
CA LEU A 184 18.68 3.18 14.74
C LEU A 184 18.85 4.66 15.14
N LYS A 185 18.62 5.00 16.42
CA LYS A 185 18.80 6.38 16.92
C LYS A 185 20.24 6.87 16.80
N ALA A 186 21.23 6.00 17.01
CA ALA A 186 22.64 6.36 16.90
C ALA A 186 23.09 6.55 15.44
N LEU A 187 22.48 5.81 14.49
CA LEU A 187 22.77 5.93 13.06
C LEU A 187 22.13 7.18 12.43
N THR A 188 20.96 7.58 12.92
CA THR A 188 20.08 8.56 12.27
C THR A 188 20.36 10.00 12.73
N THR A 189 20.28 10.95 11.80
CA THR A 189 20.57 12.37 12.07
C THR A 189 19.39 13.05 12.77
N ALA A 190 18.17 12.67 12.38
CA ALA A 190 16.93 13.20 12.93
C ALA A 190 16.25 12.18 13.86
N LYS A 191 15.34 12.67 14.70
CA LYS A 191 14.53 11.79 15.56
C LYS A 191 13.72 10.83 14.66
N PRO A 192 13.80 9.51 14.91
CA PRO A 192 13.03 8.54 14.14
C PRO A 192 11.52 8.79 14.24
N GLU A 193 10.85 8.67 13.10
CA GLU A 193 9.40 8.72 12.98
C GLU A 193 8.81 7.32 13.14
N ILE A 194 7.54 7.25 13.53
CA ILE A 194 6.81 5.98 13.63
C ILE A 194 5.89 5.87 12.41
N ALA A 195 6.03 4.77 11.66
CA ALA A 195 5.16 4.45 10.54
C ALA A 195 4.29 3.23 10.89
N SER A 196 2.99 3.30 10.60
CA SER A 196 2.07 2.16 10.73
C SER A 196 2.56 0.99 9.87
N TYR A 197 2.51 -0.23 10.41
CA TYR A 197 2.84 -1.44 9.67
C TYR A 197 1.89 -2.58 10.09
N PRO A 198 1.38 -3.40 9.15
CA PRO A 198 0.49 -4.49 9.48
C PRO A 198 1.07 -5.43 10.55
N PHE A 199 0.24 -5.91 11.47
CA PHE A 199 0.65 -6.83 12.55
C PHE A 199 1.66 -6.26 13.56
N THR A 200 1.80 -4.94 13.63
CA THR A 200 2.58 -4.27 14.68
C THR A 200 1.67 -3.52 15.64
N THR A 201 2.02 -3.49 16.92
CA THR A 201 1.25 -2.75 17.95
C THR A 201 1.57 -1.27 17.98
N ARG A 202 2.81 -0.90 17.65
CA ARG A 202 3.31 0.48 17.71
C ARG A 202 3.80 1.01 16.37
N GLY A 203 3.74 0.24 15.28
CA GLY A 203 4.40 0.59 14.03
C GLY A 203 5.89 0.25 14.02
N ILE A 204 6.53 0.56 12.89
CA ILE A 204 7.98 0.49 12.70
C ILE A 204 8.60 1.87 12.93
N ASN A 205 9.84 1.93 13.43
CA ASN A 205 10.57 3.20 13.51
C ASN A 205 11.35 3.40 12.22
N VAL A 206 11.23 4.59 11.63
CA VAL A 206 11.89 4.98 10.38
C VAL A 206 12.74 6.20 10.67
N GLY A 207 14.04 6.10 10.42
CA GLY A 207 14.94 7.24 10.48
C GLY A 207 15.77 7.36 9.22
N GLN A 208 16.48 8.48 9.10
CA GLN A 208 17.33 8.77 7.95
C GLN A 208 18.66 9.35 8.41
N PHE A 209 19.70 9.10 7.62
CA PHE A 209 20.97 9.81 7.71
C PHE A 209 21.48 10.16 6.31
N GLU A 210 22.43 11.09 6.27
CA GLU A 210 23.02 11.60 5.03
C GLU A 210 24.54 11.31 5.02
N ASP A 211 25.05 10.97 3.84
CA ASP A 211 26.49 10.91 3.58
C ASP A 211 26.79 11.61 2.25
N GLY A 212 27.43 12.78 2.35
CA GLY A 212 27.51 13.73 1.24
C GLY A 212 26.12 14.21 0.80
N TYR A 213 25.72 13.88 -0.43
CA TYR A 213 24.42 14.24 -1.01
C TYR A 213 23.44 13.06 -1.07
N PHE A 214 23.86 11.88 -0.60
CA PHE A 214 23.01 10.69 -0.61
C PHE A 214 22.32 10.51 0.75
N ARG A 215 21.06 10.08 0.68
CA ARG A 215 20.24 9.73 1.84
C ARG A 215 20.15 8.23 1.96
N TYR A 216 20.10 7.77 3.21
CA TYR A 216 19.89 6.38 3.56
C TYR A 216 18.77 6.29 4.59
N GLN A 217 17.84 5.37 4.37
CA GLN A 217 16.74 5.09 5.29
C GLN A 217 17.12 3.91 6.18
N VAL A 218 16.78 3.99 7.47
CA VAL A 218 16.99 2.91 8.43
C VAL A 218 15.66 2.62 9.09
N ILE A 219 15.23 1.35 9.05
CA ILE A 219 14.00 0.89 9.67
C ILE A 219 14.27 -0.11 10.78
N ASP A 220 13.64 0.10 11.92
CA ASP A 220 13.57 -0.85 13.03
C ASP A 220 12.24 -1.57 12.96
N THR A 221 12.27 -2.89 13.11
CA THR A 221 11.17 -3.78 12.77
C THR A 221 10.60 -4.53 13.99
N PRO A 222 10.20 -3.81 15.07
CA PRO A 222 9.68 -4.44 16.27
C PRO A 222 8.40 -5.23 15.97
N GLY A 223 8.31 -6.44 16.51
CA GLY A 223 7.22 -7.37 16.25
C GLY A 223 7.26 -8.03 14.87
N LEU A 224 8.25 -7.76 14.01
CA LEU A 224 8.35 -8.32 12.64
C LEU A 224 9.56 -9.24 12.46
N LEU A 225 10.77 -8.77 12.76
CA LEU A 225 12.01 -9.55 12.62
C LEU A 225 12.71 -9.78 13.96
N ASP A 226 11.91 -9.97 15.01
CA ASP A 226 12.37 -10.16 16.39
C ASP A 226 11.84 -11.42 17.07
N ARG A 227 11.10 -12.27 16.35
CA ARG A 227 10.68 -13.60 16.79
C ARG A 227 10.67 -14.54 15.58
N PRO A 228 10.76 -15.87 15.80
CA PRO A 228 10.80 -16.86 14.72
C PRO A 228 9.69 -16.63 13.68
N LEU A 229 10.04 -16.79 12.42
CA LEU A 229 9.10 -16.69 11.29
C LEU A 229 8.25 -17.96 11.20
N SER A 230 8.80 -19.09 11.64
CA SER A 230 8.11 -20.39 11.72
C SER A 230 6.89 -20.39 12.67
N GLU A 231 6.87 -19.49 13.66
CA GLU A 231 5.76 -19.35 14.62
C GLU A 231 4.63 -18.44 14.13
N ARG A 232 4.79 -17.82 12.95
CA ARG A 232 3.82 -16.85 12.41
C ARG A 232 2.84 -17.52 11.47
N ASN A 233 1.61 -17.01 11.44
CA ASN A 233 0.67 -17.39 10.40
C ASN A 233 1.12 -16.87 9.03
N GLU A 234 0.58 -17.46 7.96
CA GLU A 234 0.99 -17.15 6.58
C GLU A 234 0.79 -15.67 6.21
N ILE A 235 -0.25 -15.01 6.72
CA ILE A 235 -0.55 -13.61 6.42
C ILE A 235 0.48 -12.69 7.08
N GLU A 236 0.82 -12.95 8.35
CA GLU A 236 1.90 -12.25 9.05
C GLU A 236 3.24 -12.47 8.37
N LYS A 237 3.52 -13.72 7.97
CA LYS A 237 4.74 -14.07 7.26
C LYS A 237 4.83 -13.29 5.95
N GLN A 238 3.77 -13.26 5.13
CA GLN A 238 3.74 -12.48 3.89
C GLN A 238 3.97 -10.98 4.15
N ALA A 239 3.37 -10.42 5.20
CA ALA A 239 3.59 -9.02 5.58
C ALA A 239 5.05 -8.73 5.93
N ILE A 240 5.77 -9.66 6.55
CA ILE A 240 7.20 -9.52 6.86
C ILE A 240 8.04 -9.68 5.60
N LEU A 241 7.73 -10.67 4.76
CA LEU A 241 8.46 -10.90 3.51
C LEU A 241 8.28 -9.74 2.52
N ALA A 242 7.23 -8.92 2.65
CA ALA A 242 7.11 -7.67 1.91
C ALA A 242 8.33 -6.74 2.12
N LEU A 243 9.03 -6.82 3.26
CA LEU A 243 10.26 -6.07 3.52
C LEU A 243 11.37 -6.38 2.51
N LYS A 244 11.35 -7.53 1.82
CA LYS A 244 12.28 -7.84 0.71
C LYS A 244 12.19 -6.84 -0.43
N TYR A 245 11.04 -6.18 -0.59
CA TYR A 245 10.80 -5.18 -1.64
C TYR A 245 11.05 -3.75 -1.18
N LEU A 246 11.34 -3.54 0.11
CA LEU A 246 11.68 -2.25 0.69
C LEU A 246 13.18 -2.19 1.03
N GLY A 247 13.67 -3.19 1.74
CA GLY A 247 15.05 -3.26 2.21
C GLY A 247 16.04 -3.54 1.09
N ASN A 248 17.26 -3.03 1.27
CA ASN A 248 18.40 -3.27 0.39
C ASN A 248 19.63 -3.79 1.15
N LEU A 249 19.60 -3.76 2.49
CA LEU A 249 20.58 -4.34 3.40
C LEU A 249 19.87 -4.74 4.69
N ILE A 250 20.16 -5.93 5.21
CA ILE A 250 19.73 -6.34 6.54
C ILE A 250 20.88 -6.17 7.51
N ILE A 251 20.63 -5.45 8.60
CA ILE A 251 21.49 -5.48 9.79
C ILE A 251 20.86 -6.43 10.79
N TYR A 252 21.56 -7.53 11.09
CA TYR A 252 21.13 -8.44 12.15
C TYR A 252 21.95 -8.18 13.42
N ILE A 253 21.28 -7.91 14.53
CA ILE A 253 21.94 -7.62 15.80
C ILE A 253 21.93 -8.83 16.71
N PHE A 254 23.12 -9.27 17.12
CA PHE A 254 23.31 -10.19 18.25
C PHE A 254 23.61 -9.41 19.53
N ASP A 255 23.14 -9.94 20.65
CA ASP A 255 23.51 -9.55 22.00
C ASP A 255 24.12 -10.76 22.74
N PRO A 256 25.45 -10.95 22.67
CA PRO A 256 26.10 -12.07 23.35
C PRO A 256 26.10 -11.94 24.89
N SER A 257 25.69 -10.80 25.46
CA SER A 257 25.52 -10.66 26.91
C SER A 257 24.27 -11.36 27.42
N GLU A 258 23.32 -11.67 26.54
CA GLU A 258 22.00 -12.24 26.85
C GLU A 258 21.12 -11.38 27.78
N TYR A 259 21.54 -10.15 28.09
CA TYR A 259 20.74 -9.20 28.89
C TYR A 259 19.46 -8.75 28.16
N CYS A 260 19.33 -9.04 26.87
CA CYS A 260 18.09 -8.93 26.13
C CYS A 260 16.97 -9.87 26.64
N GLY A 261 17.33 -10.90 27.42
CA GLY A 261 16.42 -11.92 27.94
C GLY A 261 16.31 -13.17 27.07
N PHE A 262 17.19 -13.32 26.07
CA PHE A 262 17.20 -14.44 25.12
C PHE A 262 18.59 -15.09 25.08
N PRO A 263 18.70 -16.41 25.28
CA PRO A 263 19.94 -17.16 25.13
C PRO A 263 20.57 -16.96 23.75
N LEU A 264 21.90 -17.07 23.65
CA LEU A 264 22.59 -16.90 22.38
C LEU A 264 22.13 -17.90 21.32
N GLU A 265 21.82 -19.13 21.72
CA GLU A 265 21.34 -20.19 20.82
C GLU A 265 20.02 -19.82 20.15
N GLU A 266 19.08 -19.21 20.89
CA GLU A 266 17.82 -18.71 20.33
C GLU A 266 18.06 -17.57 19.35
N GLN A 267 18.99 -16.66 19.67
CA GLN A 267 19.40 -15.59 18.77
C GLN A 267 19.99 -16.11 17.46
N ILE A 268 20.76 -17.20 17.52
CA ILE A 268 21.33 -17.89 16.34
C ILE A 268 20.23 -18.57 15.54
N HIS A 269 19.25 -19.18 16.19
CA HIS A 269 18.12 -19.82 15.51
C HIS A 269 17.30 -18.79 14.70
N LEU A 270 16.92 -17.67 15.32
CA LEU A 270 16.21 -16.59 14.63
C LEU A 270 17.03 -16.02 13.46
N PHE A 271 18.34 -15.84 13.66
CA PHE A 271 19.24 -15.38 12.61
C PHE A 271 19.20 -16.31 11.40
N ASN A 272 19.31 -17.62 11.62
CA ASN A 272 19.28 -18.60 10.53
C ASN A 272 17.94 -18.59 9.78
N GLU A 273 16.80 -18.50 10.48
CA GLU A 273 15.48 -18.39 9.83
C GLU A 273 15.38 -17.14 8.94
N ILE A 274 15.79 -15.97 9.47
CA ILE A 274 15.76 -14.72 8.71
C ILE A 274 16.77 -14.76 7.56
N TYR A 275 17.95 -15.32 7.77
CA TYR A 275 18.97 -15.44 6.73
C TYR A 275 18.48 -16.28 5.56
N GLU A 276 17.85 -17.43 5.80
CA GLU A 276 17.33 -18.28 4.72
C GLU A 276 16.20 -17.61 3.94
N GLU A 277 15.27 -16.95 4.62
CA GLU A 277 14.19 -16.24 3.95
C GLU A 277 14.71 -15.05 3.13
N PHE A 278 15.73 -14.34 3.61
CA PHE A 278 16.23 -13.12 2.98
C PHE A 278 17.59 -13.29 2.27
N LYS A 279 17.97 -14.52 1.91
CA LYS A 279 19.29 -14.87 1.36
C LYS A 279 19.76 -14.06 0.13
N ASP A 280 18.83 -13.50 -0.63
CA ASP A 280 19.13 -12.68 -1.81
C ASP A 280 19.52 -11.23 -1.46
N MET A 281 19.37 -10.85 -0.18
CA MET A 281 19.76 -9.54 0.33
C MET A 281 21.15 -9.60 0.98
N PRO A 282 21.93 -8.52 0.88
CA PRO A 282 23.17 -8.43 1.64
C PRO A 282 22.86 -8.34 3.15
N PHE A 283 23.71 -8.98 3.94
CA PHE A 283 23.66 -8.96 5.40
C PHE A 283 24.91 -8.28 5.98
N LEU A 284 24.70 -7.51 7.05
CA LEU A 284 25.73 -7.03 7.95
C LEU A 284 25.35 -7.48 9.36
N VAL A 285 26.20 -8.30 10.00
CA VAL A 285 25.98 -8.68 11.38
C VAL A 285 26.59 -7.66 12.32
N VAL A 286 25.86 -7.30 13.36
CA VAL A 286 26.32 -6.40 14.40
C VAL A 286 26.30 -7.15 15.72
N ILE A 287 27.46 -7.30 16.34
CA ILE A 287 27.63 -7.88 17.67
C ILE A 287 27.60 -6.71 18.65
N ASN A 288 26.46 -6.51 19.31
CA ASN A 288 26.23 -5.38 20.20
C ASN A 288 26.54 -5.74 21.67
N LYS A 289 26.57 -4.70 22.53
CA LYS A 289 26.83 -4.81 23.98
C LYS A 289 28.18 -5.44 24.32
N ILE A 290 29.19 -5.22 23.47
CA ILE A 290 30.56 -5.73 23.69
C ILE A 290 31.19 -5.23 24.99
N ASP A 291 30.65 -4.16 25.57
CA ASP A 291 31.13 -3.60 26.82
C ASP A 291 30.71 -4.39 28.06
N VAL A 292 29.78 -5.34 27.93
CA VAL A 292 29.30 -6.20 29.02
C VAL A 292 29.23 -7.69 28.64
N ALA A 293 29.43 -8.03 27.36
CA ALA A 293 29.41 -9.39 26.87
C ALA A 293 30.72 -10.14 27.18
N GLU A 294 30.62 -11.45 27.40
CA GLU A 294 31.76 -12.35 27.57
C GLU A 294 32.45 -12.62 26.24
N GLU A 295 33.80 -12.63 26.23
CA GLU A 295 34.60 -12.79 25.01
C GLU A 295 34.35 -14.13 24.30
N ASP A 296 34.08 -15.21 25.04
CA ASP A 296 33.81 -16.53 24.47
C ASP A 296 32.50 -16.54 23.66
N LYS A 297 31.44 -15.89 24.17
CA LYS A 297 30.16 -15.76 23.45
C LYS A 297 30.28 -14.86 22.22
N ILE A 298 31.11 -13.81 22.28
CA ILE A 298 31.45 -12.99 21.12
C ILE A 298 32.10 -13.85 20.03
N ARG A 299 33.08 -14.69 20.39
CA ARG A 299 33.80 -15.57 19.45
C ARG A 299 32.88 -16.56 18.75
N ILE A 300 31.91 -17.16 19.46
CA ILE A 300 30.91 -18.06 18.86
C ILE A 300 30.17 -17.36 17.71
N VAL A 301 29.73 -16.11 17.92
CA VAL A 301 29.04 -15.34 16.87
C VAL A 301 30.00 -14.99 15.73
N GLU A 302 31.24 -14.62 16.03
CA GLU A 302 32.23 -14.33 14.99
C GLU A 302 32.47 -15.55 14.07
N GLU A 303 32.64 -16.74 14.65
CA GLU A 303 32.86 -17.99 13.92
C GLU A 303 31.66 -18.34 13.04
N LEU A 304 30.45 -18.35 13.60
CA LEU A 304 29.21 -18.60 12.87
C LEU A 304 29.06 -17.72 11.63
N VAL A 305 29.36 -16.42 11.78
CA VAL A 305 29.14 -15.43 10.73
C VAL A 305 30.26 -15.49 9.68
N LYS A 306 31.50 -15.80 10.10
CA LYS A 306 32.63 -16.08 9.19
C LYS A 306 32.36 -17.31 8.33
N GLU A 307 31.83 -18.38 8.89
CA GLU A 307 31.47 -19.61 8.15
C GLU A 307 30.45 -19.34 7.03
N LYS A 308 29.52 -18.41 7.26
CA LYS A 308 28.54 -17.98 6.25
C LYS A 308 29.10 -16.93 5.28
N GLY A 309 30.34 -16.48 5.44
CA GLY A 309 30.96 -15.44 4.59
C GLY A 309 30.34 -14.05 4.76
N ILE A 310 29.67 -13.79 5.88
CA ILE A 310 28.99 -12.52 6.16
C ILE A 310 29.94 -11.60 6.91
N LYS A 311 29.88 -10.30 6.63
CA LYS A 311 30.64 -9.30 7.38
C LYS A 311 30.01 -9.05 8.74
N PHE A 312 30.84 -8.84 9.75
CA PHE A 312 30.38 -8.45 11.07
C PHE A 312 31.17 -7.27 11.64
N LEU A 313 30.52 -6.52 12.54
CA LEU A 313 31.11 -5.43 13.30
C LEU A 313 30.76 -5.57 14.78
N LYS A 314 31.73 -5.26 15.65
CA LYS A 314 31.58 -5.22 17.10
C LYS A 314 31.26 -3.79 17.54
N ILE A 315 30.20 -3.60 18.32
CA ILE A 315 29.77 -2.27 18.76
C ILE A 315 29.26 -2.25 20.20
N SER A 316 29.23 -1.06 20.78
CA SER A 316 28.35 -0.73 21.91
C SER A 316 27.44 0.41 21.48
N ALA A 317 26.23 0.07 21.01
CA ALA A 317 25.28 1.06 20.51
C ALA A 317 24.90 2.12 21.57
N LEU A 318 24.90 1.73 22.85
CA LEU A 318 24.60 2.63 23.96
C LEU A 318 25.73 3.64 24.21
N LYS A 319 26.99 3.21 24.09
CA LYS A 319 28.18 4.07 24.27
C LYS A 319 28.62 4.77 22.98
N GLY A 320 28.01 4.44 21.85
CA GLY A 320 28.39 4.94 20.52
C GLY A 320 29.63 4.27 19.91
N GLU A 321 30.24 3.31 20.61
CA GLU A 321 31.45 2.65 20.16
C GLU A 321 31.17 1.80 18.91
N GLY A 322 31.92 2.03 17.82
CA GLY A 322 31.82 1.27 16.59
C GLY A 322 30.62 1.63 15.69
N VAL A 323 29.73 2.53 16.12
CA VAL A 323 28.56 2.96 15.32
C VAL A 323 28.99 3.65 14.02
N ASP A 324 30.07 4.46 14.04
CA ASP A 324 30.58 5.11 12.83
C ASP A 324 31.05 4.09 11.78
N LYS A 325 31.67 2.98 12.21
CA LYS A 325 32.07 1.88 11.30
C LYS A 325 30.84 1.20 10.68
N VAL A 326 29.74 1.08 11.43
CA VAL A 326 28.47 0.58 10.88
C VAL A 326 27.95 1.53 9.81
N ARG A 327 27.98 2.85 10.08
CA ARG A 327 27.58 3.87 9.09
C ARG A 327 28.43 3.79 7.82
N GLU A 328 29.75 3.70 7.97
CA GLU A 328 30.69 3.56 6.85
C GLU A 328 30.41 2.30 6.00
N GLU A 329 30.14 1.16 6.63
CA GLU A 329 29.86 -0.09 5.92
C GLU A 329 28.48 -0.08 5.23
N ILE A 330 27.46 0.56 5.82
CA ILE A 330 26.17 0.81 5.18
C ILE A 330 26.39 1.64 3.91
N THR A 331 27.07 2.79 4.04
CA THR A 331 27.35 3.69 2.92
C THR A 331 28.11 2.96 1.83
N LYS A 332 29.16 2.21 2.18
CA LYS A 332 29.97 1.46 1.22
C LYS A 332 29.14 0.44 0.45
N THR A 333 28.28 -0.29 1.13
CA THR A 333 27.42 -1.32 0.54
C THR A 333 26.33 -0.72 -0.36
N LEU A 334 25.69 0.37 0.08
CA LEU A 334 24.49 0.91 -0.57
C LEU A 334 24.77 2.10 -1.52
N ARG A 335 25.95 2.70 -1.50
CA ARG A 335 26.32 3.83 -2.39
C ARG A 335 26.14 3.51 -3.89
N PRO A 336 26.54 2.34 -4.41
CA PRO A 336 26.29 2.02 -5.82
C PRO A 336 24.79 2.03 -6.18
N LEU A 337 23.94 1.56 -5.28
CA LEU A 337 22.49 1.60 -5.46
C LEU A 337 21.96 3.04 -5.38
N ALA A 338 22.42 3.83 -4.42
CA ALA A 338 22.05 5.24 -4.27
C ALA A 338 22.35 6.04 -5.55
N GLU A 339 23.54 5.85 -6.13
CA GLU A 339 23.95 6.47 -7.39
C GLU A 339 23.10 6.01 -8.58
N LYS A 340 22.75 4.73 -8.64
CA LYS A 340 21.89 4.17 -9.68
C LYS A 340 20.50 4.80 -9.63
N ILE A 341 19.87 4.84 -8.46
CA ILE A 341 18.55 5.46 -8.25
C ILE A 341 18.59 6.94 -8.66
N ALA A 342 19.62 7.68 -8.25
CA ALA A 342 19.77 9.08 -8.60
C ALA A 342 19.83 9.29 -10.14
N LYS A 343 20.56 8.42 -10.86
CA LYS A 343 20.62 8.45 -12.33
C LYS A 343 19.27 8.15 -12.96
N GLU A 344 18.58 7.09 -12.52
CA GLU A 344 17.27 6.70 -13.05
C GLU A 344 16.22 7.81 -12.87
N LYS A 345 16.25 8.49 -11.72
CA LYS A 345 15.37 9.63 -11.43
C LYS A 345 15.58 10.79 -12.42
N ILE A 346 16.83 11.16 -12.67
CA ILE A 346 17.17 12.21 -13.64
C ILE A 346 16.77 11.79 -15.06
N GLU A 347 16.97 10.54 -15.44
CA GLU A 347 16.54 10.04 -16.75
C GLU A 347 15.02 10.12 -16.93
N GLU A 348 14.25 9.75 -15.92
CA GLU A 348 12.79 9.83 -15.97
C GLU A 348 12.30 11.28 -16.10
N GLU A 349 12.89 12.20 -15.34
CA GLU A 349 12.58 13.63 -15.44
C GLU A 349 12.90 14.17 -16.83
N LEU A 350 14.09 13.87 -17.36
CA LEU A 350 14.49 14.29 -18.72
C LEU A 350 13.53 13.76 -19.79
N ARG A 351 13.01 12.54 -19.65
CA ARG A 351 12.00 11.99 -20.58
C ARG A 351 10.69 12.78 -20.52
N ARG A 352 10.27 13.24 -19.34
CA ARG A 352 9.06 14.06 -19.17
C ARG A 352 9.24 15.45 -19.80
N TYR A 353 10.40 16.08 -19.62
CA TYR A 353 10.71 17.39 -20.22
C TYR A 353 10.78 17.37 -21.74
N ARG A 354 11.08 16.21 -22.35
CA ARG A 354 11.19 16.07 -23.81
C ARG A 354 9.88 15.71 -24.51
N ARG A 355 8.75 15.56 -23.80
CA ARG A 355 7.46 15.32 -24.45
C ARG A 355 7.02 16.58 -25.20
N PRO A 356 6.81 16.52 -26.53
CA PRO A 356 6.24 17.66 -27.25
C PRO A 356 4.83 17.97 -26.72
N PHE A 357 4.53 19.26 -26.59
CA PHE A 357 3.27 19.80 -26.09
C PHE A 357 2.04 19.31 -26.85
#